data_AF-A0A1I5KB82-F1
#
_entry.id   AF-A0A1I5KB82-F1
#
_cell.length_a   1.000
_cell.length_b   1.000
_cell.length_c   1.000
_cell.angle_alpha   90.00
_cell.angle_beta   90.00
_cell.angle_gamma   90.00
#
_symmetry.space_group_name_H-M   'P 1'
#
loop_
_entity.id
_entity.type
_entity.pdbx_description
1 polymer ?
#
loop_
_entity_poly.entity_id
_entity_poly.type
_entity_poly.pdbx_seq_one_letter_code
_entity_poly.pdbx_strand_id
1 'polypeptide(L)'
;MINCYQMTITDRALQLIGQSNLSDLTRAGETDYNRWVSIKRGRARVGADEIEILGKAYPQYRWWISTGEVLPEIGQTSPEYDEANRNLTDQDAG
;
A
#
# COMPACT_ATOMS: atom_id res chain seq x y z
N MET A 1 9.31 21.11 -16.77
CA MET A 1 8.35 21.19 -15.66
C MET A 1 7.16 20.33 -16.03
N ILE A 2 6.74 19.24 -15.38
CA ILE A 2 7.15 18.49 -14.18
C ILE A 2 6.75 17.04 -14.53
N ASN A 3 7.65 16.07 -14.41
CA ASN A 3 7.24 14.67 -14.22
C ASN A 3 8.35 13.93 -13.46
N CYS A 4 8.57 14.38 -12.22
CA CYS A 4 9.42 13.70 -11.27
C CYS A 4 8.55 12.67 -10.55
N TYR A 5 8.61 11.43 -11.03
CA TYR A 5 8.25 10.21 -10.29
C TYR A 5 6.86 10.18 -9.62
N GLN A 6 5.79 10.11 -10.41
CA GLN A 6 4.51 9.67 -9.87
C GLN A 6 4.58 8.14 -9.65
N MET A 7 4.46 7.69 -8.40
CA MET A 7 4.50 6.26 -8.07
C MET A 7 3.47 5.48 -8.89
N THR A 8 3.96 4.46 -9.60
CA THR A 8 3.08 3.55 -10.33
C THR A 8 2.25 2.72 -9.34
N ILE A 9 1.20 2.07 -9.82
CA ILE A 9 0.43 1.11 -9.01
C ILE A 9 1.32 -0.01 -8.47
N THR A 10 2.32 -0.43 -9.24
CA THR A 10 3.31 -1.42 -8.82
C THR A 10 4.15 -0.91 -7.66
N ASP A 11 4.61 0.34 -7.70
CA ASP A 11 5.41 0.93 -6.63
C ASP A 11 4.61 1.00 -5.33
N ARG A 12 3.35 1.44 -5.41
CA ARG A 12 2.42 1.51 -4.27
C ARG A 12 2.15 0.12 -3.69
N ALA A 13 1.94 -0.88 -4.54
CA ALA A 13 1.76 -2.25 -4.10
C ALA A 13 3.01 -2.81 -3.40
N LEU A 14 4.19 -2.59 -3.97
CA LEU A 14 5.46 -3.02 -3.38
C LEU A 14 5.72 -2.37 -2.02
N GLN A 15 5.35 -1.09 -1.86
CA GLN A 15 5.43 -0.41 -0.57
C GLN A 15 4.57 -1.10 0.48
N LEU A 16 3.30 -1.39 0.18
CA LEU A 16 2.43 -2.10 1.12
C LEU A 16 2.95 -3.49 1.44
N ILE A 17 3.34 -4.29 0.43
CA ILE A 17 3.96 -5.61 0.63
C ILE A 17 5.22 -5.53 1.52
N GLY A 18 5.97 -4.43 1.40
CA GLY A 18 7.12 -4.12 2.24
C GLY A 18 6.75 -4.01 3.72
N GLN A 19 5.64 -3.31 4.01
CA GLN A 19 5.10 -3.04 5.34
C GLN A 19 4.23 -4.17 5.91
N SER A 20 3.71 -5.07 5.06
CA SER A 20 2.84 -6.16 5.47
C SER A 20 3.56 -7.34 6.12
N ASN A 21 2.82 -8.05 6.97
CA ASN A 21 3.09 -9.46 7.25
C ASN A 21 2.54 -10.32 6.10
N LEU A 22 3.42 -11.05 5.41
CA LEU A 22 3.05 -11.85 4.24
C LEU A 22 2.05 -12.98 4.55
N SER A 23 2.04 -13.48 5.79
CA SER A 23 1.07 -14.47 6.23
C SER A 23 -0.33 -13.88 6.31
N ASP A 24 -0.48 -12.59 6.62
CA ASP A 24 -1.77 -11.91 6.63
C ASP A 24 -2.28 -11.67 5.21
N LEU A 25 -1.39 -11.31 4.28
CA LEU A 25 -1.74 -11.22 2.86
C LEU A 25 -2.18 -12.57 2.29
N THR A 26 -1.51 -13.66 2.69
CA THR A 26 -1.90 -15.03 2.29
C THR A 26 -3.28 -15.42 2.85
N ARG A 27 -3.66 -14.94 4.04
CA ARG A 27 -5.01 -15.18 4.61
C ARG A 27 -6.10 -14.33 3.94
N ALA A 28 -5.71 -13.22 3.31
CA ALA A 28 -6.63 -12.28 2.68
C ALA A 28 -7.04 -12.68 1.24
N GLY A 29 -6.45 -13.73 0.66
CA GLY A 29 -6.84 -14.24 -0.66
C GLY A 29 -6.11 -15.50 -1.09
N GLU A 30 -6.06 -15.74 -2.40
CA GLU A 30 -5.57 -17.01 -2.97
C GLU A 30 -4.06 -17.03 -3.26
N THR A 31 -3.40 -15.86 -3.24
CA THR A 31 -1.95 -15.78 -3.45
C THR A 31 -1.20 -16.40 -2.28
N ASP A 32 -0.41 -17.43 -2.58
CA ASP A 32 0.38 -18.14 -1.58
C ASP A 32 1.60 -17.32 -1.06
N TYR A 33 2.12 -17.75 0.09
CA TYR A 33 3.24 -17.11 0.77
C TYR A 33 4.52 -17.02 -0.09
N ASN A 34 4.83 -18.06 -0.86
CA ASN A 34 6.05 -18.09 -1.69
C ASN A 34 5.95 -17.10 -2.84
N ARG A 35 4.76 -16.89 -3.39
CA ARG A 35 4.53 -15.84 -4.37
C ARG A 35 4.74 -14.45 -3.78
N TRP A 36 4.22 -14.17 -2.59
CA TRP A 36 4.50 -12.92 -1.89
C TRP A 36 6.00 -12.70 -1.63
N VAL A 37 6.72 -13.74 -1.21
CA VAL A 37 8.18 -13.69 -1.03
C VAL A 37 8.88 -13.37 -2.36
N SER A 38 8.44 -13.97 -3.46
CA SER A 38 9.02 -13.74 -4.78
C SER A 38 8.81 -12.30 -5.25
N ILE A 39 7.62 -11.74 -5.04
CA ILE A 39 7.32 -10.33 -5.34
C ILE A 39 8.15 -9.40 -4.45
N LYS A 40 8.18 -9.62 -3.14
CA LYS A 40 8.94 -8.80 -2.18
C LYS A 40 10.45 -8.79 -2.48
N ARG A 41 10.98 -9.88 -3.05
CA ARG A 41 12.39 -10.00 -3.47
C ARG A 41 12.65 -9.56 -4.90
N GLY A 42 11.66 -8.99 -5.60
CA GLY A 42 11.79 -8.55 -6.99
C GLY A 42 11.96 -9.68 -8.01
N ARG A 43 11.65 -10.93 -7.64
CA ARG A 43 11.72 -12.11 -8.52
C ARG A 43 10.43 -12.34 -9.31
N ALA A 44 9.36 -11.64 -8.95
CA ALA A 44 8.07 -11.68 -9.64
C ALA A 44 7.44 -10.29 -9.66
N ARG A 45 6.61 -10.03 -10.66
CA ARG A 45 5.81 -8.80 -10.75
C ARG A 45 4.49 -8.95 -9.99
N VAL A 46 4.00 -7.83 -9.47
CA VAL A 46 2.64 -7.68 -8.92
C VAL A 46 1.63 -7.80 -10.06
N GLY A 47 0.62 -8.66 -9.90
CA GLY A 47 -0.52 -8.80 -10.79
C GLY A 47 -1.81 -8.25 -10.18
N ALA A 48 -2.93 -8.43 -10.89
CA ALA A 48 -4.24 -7.95 -10.46
C ALA A 48 -4.69 -8.59 -9.13
N ASP A 49 -4.53 -9.91 -8.98
CA ASP A 49 -4.92 -10.64 -7.77
C ASP A 49 -4.23 -10.07 -6.53
N GLU A 50 -2.93 -9.75 -6.64
CA GLU A 50 -2.20 -9.15 -5.54
C GLU A 50 -2.68 -7.73 -5.21
N ILE A 51 -3.07 -6.93 -6.21
CA ILE A 51 -3.69 -5.61 -5.98
C ILE A 51 -5.03 -5.76 -5.25
N GLU A 52 -5.87 -6.72 -5.65
CA GLU A 52 -7.15 -6.96 -4.99
C GLU A 52 -6.97 -7.42 -3.53
N ILE A 53 -6.00 -8.30 -3.28
CA ILE A 53 -5.68 -8.75 -1.93
C ILE A 53 -5.19 -7.59 -1.07
N LEU A 54 -4.31 -6.74 -1.61
CA LEU A 54 -3.85 -5.54 -0.91
C LEU A 54 -5.01 -4.60 -0.59
N GLY A 55 -5.96 -4.42 -1.52
CA GLY A 55 -7.17 -3.64 -1.26
C GLY A 55 -8.04 -4.23 -0.13
N LYS A 56 -8.10 -5.56 0.00
CA LYS A 56 -8.80 -6.22 1.11
C LYS A 56 -8.05 -6.04 2.44
N ALA A 57 -6.73 -6.17 2.44
CA ALA A 57 -5.88 -6.05 3.61
C ALA A 57 -5.76 -4.60 4.13
N TYR A 58 -5.82 -3.61 3.23
CA TYR A 58 -5.69 -2.19 3.51
C TYR A 58 -6.88 -1.40 2.96
N PRO A 59 -8.09 -1.57 3.53
CA PRO A 59 -9.31 -0.95 3.02
C PRO A 59 -9.25 0.58 2.93
N GLN A 60 -8.52 1.23 3.84
CA GLN A 60 -8.31 2.66 3.89
C GLN A 60 -7.37 3.18 2.78
N TYR A 61 -6.58 2.31 2.15
CA TYR A 61 -5.65 2.69 1.10
C TYR A 61 -6.13 2.30 -0.30
N ARG A 62 -7.35 1.74 -0.46
CA ARG A 62 -7.83 1.21 -1.76
C ARG A 62 -7.82 2.25 -2.87
N TRP A 63 -8.29 3.46 -2.58
CA TRP A 63 -8.29 4.56 -3.54
C TRP A 63 -6.86 4.87 -3.95
N TRP A 64 -5.99 5.09 -2.97
CA TRP A 64 -4.58 5.40 -3.20
C TRP A 64 -3.83 4.31 -3.96
N ILE A 65 -4.03 3.02 -3.67
CA ILE A 65 -3.40 1.92 -4.42
C ILE A 65 -3.86 1.94 -5.89
N SER A 66 -5.10 2.32 -6.17
CA SER A 66 -5.66 2.28 -7.53
C SER A 66 -5.30 3.54 -8.32
N THR A 67 -5.54 4.72 -7.76
CA THR A 67 -5.46 6.02 -8.46
C THR A 67 -4.16 6.77 -8.20
N GLY A 68 -3.57 6.62 -7.03
CA GLY A 68 -2.39 7.35 -6.56
C GLY A 68 -2.76 8.65 -5.86
N GLU A 69 -4.05 8.87 -5.65
CA GLU A 69 -4.62 10.03 -4.98
C GLU A 69 -5.11 9.65 -3.58
N VAL A 70 -5.41 10.65 -2.75
CA VAL A 70 -6.03 10.46 -1.43
C VAL A 70 -7.32 11.27 -1.34
N LEU A 71 -8.30 10.75 -0.60
CA LEU A 71 -9.56 11.41 -0.21
C LEU A 71 -9.75 11.26 1.31
N PRO A 72 -8.98 12.00 2.13
CA PRO A 72 -9.00 11.87 3.59
C PRO A 72 -10.39 12.11 4.21
N GLU A 73 -11.21 12.95 3.58
CA GLU A 73 -12.57 13.29 4.02
C GLU A 73 -13.52 12.09 4.08
N ILE A 74 -13.22 11.02 3.33
CA ILE A 74 -13.95 9.75 3.38
C ILE A 74 -13.09 8.58 3.91
N GLY A 75 -11.96 8.89 4.57
CA GLY A 75 -11.07 7.89 5.15
C GLY A 75 -10.28 7.07 4.12
N GLN A 76 -10.12 7.58 2.89
CA GLN A 76 -9.28 6.95 1.86
C GLN A 76 -7.93 7.68 1.82
N THR A 77 -6.95 7.16 2.53
CA THR A 77 -5.66 7.83 2.75
C THR A 77 -4.51 7.07 2.08
N SER A 78 -3.27 7.40 2.47
CA SER A 78 -2.05 6.73 2.03
C SER A 78 -1.14 6.52 3.25
N PRO A 79 -0.19 5.57 3.20
CA PRO A 79 0.80 5.40 4.26
C PRO A 79 1.53 6.70 4.61
N GLU A 80 1.91 7.50 3.60
CA GLU A 80 2.61 8.77 3.77
C GLU A 80 1.73 9.82 4.44
N TYR A 81 0.45 9.91 4.02
CA TYR A 81 -0.50 10.83 4.63
C TYR A 81 -0.70 10.51 6.12
N ASP A 82 -0.88 9.22 6.45
CA ASP A 82 -1.10 8.77 7.83
C ASP A 82 0.16 8.92 8.69
N GLU A 83 1.36 8.74 8.11
CA GLU A 83 2.63 9.02 8.79
C GLU A 83 2.81 10.52 9.07
N ALA A 84 2.57 11.37 8.08
CA ALA A 84 2.65 12.82 8.25
C ALA A 84 1.66 13.33 9.30
N ASN A 85 0.42 12.83 9.28
CA ASN A 85 -0.61 13.24 10.23
C ASN A 85 -0.30 12.83 11.68
N ARG A 86 0.29 11.64 11.89
CA ARG A 86 0.76 11.19 13.22
C ARG A 86 1.87 12.09 13.77
N ASN A 87 2.83 12.47 12.94
CA ASN A 87 3.94 13.33 13.37
C ASN A 87 3.50 14.75 13.76
N LEU A 88 2.38 15.24 13.20
CA LEU A 88 1.80 16.54 13.57
C LEU A 88 1.13 16.48 14.94
N THR A 89 0.36 15.41 15.22
CA THR A 89 -0.32 15.26 16.52
C THR A 89 0.65 15.11 17.69
N ASP A 90 1.81 14.51 17.45
CA ASP A 90 2.84 14.32 18.48
C ASP A 90 3.60 15.62 18.83
N GLN A 91 3.58 16.63 17.94
CA GLN A 91 4.24 17.92 18.17
C GLN A 91 3.40 18.90 19.00
N ASP A 92 2.09 18.70 19.10
CA ASP A 92 1.17 19.54 19.88
C ASP A 92 0.99 19.07 21.35
N ALA A 93 1.67 18.00 21.77
CA ALA A 93 1.68 17.52 23.15
C ALA A 93 2.74 18.24 24.00
N GLY A 94 2.54 19.54 24.20
CA GLY A 94 3.32 20.40 25.11
C GLY A 94 2.85 20.34 26.57
#